data_AF-A0A498QZW9-F1
#
_entry.id   AF-A0A498QZW9-F1
#
_cell.length_a   1.000
_cell.length_b   1.000
_cell.length_c   1.000
_cell.angle_alpha   90.00
_cell.angle_beta   90.00
_cell.angle_gamma   90.00
#
_symmetry.space_group_name_H-M   'P 1'
#
loop_
_entity.id
_entity.type
_entity.pdbx_description
1 polymer ?
#
loop_
_entity_poly.entity_id
_entity_poly.type
_entity_poly.pdbx_seq_one_letter_code
_entity_poly.pdbx_strand_id
1 'polypeptide(L)'
;MGGRGGAGGGGYLSANGAGSSASGTAIGTAIGGVGGAGTAGGLGGVGGGGRIGAYSGGTATGTVTGGVGGAGTTGGYGGYGRYALIRSYSGGTVTGGTATAGVGGAGTAGGRGGYGGSANVFANGAGSSITAGSATGGVGGAGSGGGIGGGGNSARINAIAGGTVTSSATTGGNGGDGITDGIGGTGGESVFTANTGGTITTSTGTGGDGGSGTGAGNTGGNGGAADLTVPPPAVVTGAVVIGTPGANVP
;
A
#
# COMPACT_ATOMS: atom_id res chain seq x y z
N MET A 1 -4.15 -23.15 25.46
CA MET A 1 -4.29 -21.70 25.69
C MET A 1 -4.87 -21.05 24.45
N GLY A 2 -5.91 -20.22 24.57
CA GLY A 2 -6.56 -19.55 23.44
C GLY A 2 -5.79 -18.31 22.96
N GLY A 3 -5.96 -17.93 21.68
CA GLY A 3 -5.48 -16.65 21.13
C GLY A 3 -6.64 -15.71 20.81
N ARG A 4 -6.34 -14.45 20.47
CA ARG A 4 -7.36 -13.44 20.10
C ARG A 4 -7.18 -13.02 18.65
N GLY A 5 -8.23 -13.16 17.83
CA GLY A 5 -8.24 -12.66 16.46
C GLY A 5 -8.26 -11.12 16.40
N GLY A 6 -7.83 -10.56 15.27
CA GLY A 6 -7.89 -9.14 14.98
C GLY A 6 -9.26 -8.70 14.47
N ALA A 7 -9.56 -7.41 14.60
CA ALA A 7 -10.75 -6.80 14.01
C ALA A 7 -10.60 -6.69 12.47
N GLY A 8 -11.71 -6.75 11.74
CA GLY A 8 -11.75 -6.42 10.31
C GLY A 8 -11.82 -4.91 10.05
N GLY A 9 -11.56 -4.51 8.81
CA GLY A 9 -11.69 -3.13 8.33
C GLY A 9 -13.05 -2.85 7.68
N GLY A 10 -13.35 -1.56 7.48
CA GLY A 10 -14.55 -1.08 6.77
C GLY A 10 -14.28 -0.69 5.32
N GLY A 11 -15.29 -0.82 4.46
CA GLY A 11 -15.32 -0.29 3.09
C GLY A 11 -16.20 0.96 3.00
N TYR A 12 -15.70 2.03 2.37
CA TYR A 12 -16.41 3.31 2.29
C TYR A 12 -16.44 3.89 0.88
N LEU A 13 -17.63 4.28 0.41
CA LEU A 13 -17.83 5.03 -0.83
C LEU A 13 -18.45 6.39 -0.51
N SER A 14 -17.95 7.47 -1.13
CA SER A 14 -18.45 8.83 -0.86
C SER A 14 -18.30 9.79 -2.05
N ALA A 15 -19.36 10.53 -2.37
CA ALA A 15 -19.37 11.65 -3.32
C ALA A 15 -19.75 12.93 -2.58
N ASN A 16 -18.93 13.99 -2.62
CA ASN A 16 -19.27 15.25 -1.97
C ASN A 16 -18.96 16.46 -2.87
N GLY A 17 -19.92 17.37 -3.01
CA GLY A 17 -19.80 18.63 -3.77
C GLY A 17 -20.61 18.68 -5.07
N ALA A 18 -20.92 19.89 -5.54
CA ALA A 18 -21.65 20.12 -6.79
C ALA A 18 -20.82 19.66 -8.01
N GLY A 19 -21.43 18.93 -8.94
CA GLY A 19 -20.75 18.33 -10.09
C GLY A 19 -19.83 17.15 -9.76
N SER A 20 -19.65 16.81 -8.48
CA SER A 20 -18.91 15.61 -8.07
C SER A 20 -19.71 14.38 -8.44
N SER A 21 -19.16 13.57 -9.34
CA SER A 21 -19.69 12.26 -9.65
C SER A 21 -18.76 11.22 -9.04
N ALA A 22 -19.06 10.79 -7.81
CA ALA A 22 -18.73 9.40 -7.47
C ALA A 22 -19.87 8.56 -8.06
N SER A 23 -19.91 8.46 -9.40
CA SER A 23 -20.82 7.51 -10.04
C SER A 23 -20.27 6.11 -9.80
N GLY A 24 -20.88 5.52 -8.79
CA GLY A 24 -21.35 4.15 -8.81
C GLY A 24 -22.73 4.11 -8.12
N THR A 25 -23.73 3.36 -8.58
CA THR A 25 -23.81 1.94 -8.18
C THR A 25 -22.40 1.45 -8.01
N ALA A 26 -21.87 1.17 -6.83
CA ALA A 26 -20.49 0.73 -6.67
C ALA A 26 -20.03 -0.21 -7.82
N ILE A 27 -19.47 0.31 -8.92
CA ILE A 27 -18.91 -0.50 -10.04
C ILE A 27 -17.43 -0.63 -9.70
N GLY A 28 -17.20 -1.14 -8.50
CA GLY A 28 -16.01 -0.89 -7.73
C GLY A 28 -16.23 -1.29 -6.29
N THR A 29 -15.66 -2.43 -5.91
CA THR A 29 -15.83 -3.01 -4.58
C THR A 29 -14.89 -2.30 -3.60
N ALA A 30 -15.41 -1.70 -2.54
CA ALA A 30 -14.60 -1.26 -1.40
C ALA A 30 -14.67 -2.32 -0.30
N ILE A 31 -13.59 -3.05 -0.12
CA ILE A 31 -13.49 -4.15 0.83
C ILE A 31 -12.57 -3.70 1.95
N GLY A 32 -13.02 -3.80 3.20
CA GLY A 32 -12.11 -3.74 4.34
C GLY A 32 -11.35 -5.06 4.48
N GLY A 33 -10.09 -5.01 4.88
CA GLY A 33 -9.29 -6.20 5.11
C GLY A 33 -9.79 -6.99 6.30
N VAL A 34 -9.67 -8.32 6.24
CA VAL A 34 -9.98 -9.17 7.39
C VAL A 34 -8.93 -9.01 8.47
N GLY A 35 -9.32 -9.19 9.74
CA GLY A 35 -8.37 -9.28 10.84
C GLY A 35 -7.57 -10.59 10.78
N GLY A 36 -6.37 -10.58 11.35
CA GLY A 36 -5.52 -11.75 11.45
C GLY A 36 -5.99 -12.74 12.51
N ALA A 37 -5.66 -14.01 12.34
CA ALA A 37 -5.94 -15.04 13.35
C ALA A 37 -5.04 -14.87 14.58
N GLY A 38 -5.57 -15.19 15.77
CA GLY A 38 -4.78 -15.33 17.00
C GLY A 38 -4.89 -16.75 17.53
N THR A 39 -3.76 -17.44 17.69
CA THR A 39 -3.71 -18.82 18.23
C THR A 39 -2.58 -18.98 19.25
N ALA A 40 -2.65 -20.00 20.12
CA ALA A 40 -1.62 -20.31 21.11
C ALA A 40 -1.12 -19.09 21.92
N GLY A 41 -2.05 -18.29 22.44
CA GLY A 41 -1.73 -17.09 23.21
C GLY A 41 -1.29 -15.86 22.38
N GLY A 42 -1.25 -15.96 21.05
CA GLY A 42 -0.95 -14.84 20.16
C GLY A 42 -2.16 -13.93 19.86
N LEU A 43 -1.86 -12.72 19.38
CA LEU A 43 -2.82 -11.70 18.99
C LEU A 43 -2.72 -11.42 17.48
N GLY A 44 -3.81 -11.64 16.74
CA GLY A 44 -3.88 -11.28 15.32
C GLY A 44 -3.93 -9.76 15.11
N GLY A 45 -3.36 -9.31 13.99
CA GLY A 45 -3.38 -7.90 13.59
C GLY A 45 -4.73 -7.45 13.05
N VAL A 46 -5.01 -6.16 13.10
CA VAL A 46 -6.27 -5.60 12.57
C VAL A 46 -6.16 -5.44 11.05
N GLY A 47 -7.26 -5.68 10.34
CA GLY A 47 -7.37 -5.40 8.91
C GLY A 47 -7.58 -3.90 8.62
N GLY A 48 -7.08 -3.43 7.48
CA GLY A 48 -7.19 -2.04 7.06
C GLY A 48 -8.44 -1.73 6.24
N GLY A 49 -8.73 -0.46 6.00
CA GLY A 49 -9.94 -0.02 5.28
C GLY A 49 -9.72 0.18 3.78
N GLY A 50 -10.79 0.03 2.99
CA GLY A 50 -10.83 0.43 1.59
C GLY A 50 -11.73 1.66 1.41
N ARG A 51 -11.29 2.68 0.66
CA ARG A 51 -12.13 3.85 0.38
C ARG A 51 -12.02 4.39 -1.04
N ILE A 52 -13.17 4.67 -1.65
CA ILE A 52 -13.30 5.42 -2.90
C ILE A 52 -13.97 6.77 -2.57
N GLY A 53 -13.39 7.87 -3.04
CA GLY A 53 -13.96 9.20 -2.81
C GLY A 53 -13.79 10.17 -3.98
N ALA A 54 -14.87 10.82 -4.39
CA ALA A 54 -14.83 11.89 -5.37
C ALA A 54 -15.31 13.21 -4.76
N TYR A 55 -14.58 14.29 -5.00
CA TYR A 55 -14.78 15.58 -4.34
C TYR A 55 -14.62 16.75 -5.33
N SER A 56 -15.36 17.84 -5.10
CA SER A 56 -15.26 19.09 -5.86
C SER A 56 -15.24 18.91 -7.39
N GLY A 57 -16.23 18.23 -7.96
CA GLY A 57 -16.29 17.99 -9.43
C GLY A 57 -15.41 16.84 -9.93
N GLY A 58 -14.71 16.14 -9.04
CA GLY A 58 -13.91 14.97 -9.39
C GLY A 58 -14.76 13.75 -9.76
N THR A 59 -14.17 12.82 -10.51
CA THR A 59 -14.70 11.49 -10.79
C THR A 59 -13.73 10.41 -10.32
N ALA A 60 -14.22 9.41 -9.58
CA ALA A 60 -13.39 8.31 -9.09
C ALA A 60 -14.12 6.97 -9.22
N THR A 61 -13.56 6.06 -10.03
CA THR A 61 -14.08 4.70 -10.24
C THR A 61 -12.94 3.68 -10.15
N GLY A 62 -13.24 2.47 -9.68
CA GLY A 62 -12.23 1.43 -9.49
C GLY A 62 -12.50 0.50 -8.32
N THR A 63 -11.54 -0.37 -8.00
CA THR A 63 -11.62 -1.33 -6.89
C THR A 63 -10.64 -0.96 -5.79
N VAL A 64 -11.07 -1.04 -4.52
CA VAL A 64 -10.20 -0.82 -3.37
C VAL A 64 -10.30 -1.96 -2.35
N THR A 65 -9.15 -2.47 -1.94
CA THR A 65 -9.06 -3.55 -0.96
C THR A 65 -8.13 -3.13 0.17
N GLY A 66 -8.68 -2.98 1.37
CA GLY A 66 -7.91 -2.80 2.59
C GLY A 66 -7.04 -4.02 2.89
N GLY A 67 -5.91 -3.79 3.53
CA GLY A 67 -4.92 -4.82 3.82
C GLY A 67 -5.41 -5.78 4.89
N VAL A 68 -5.05 -7.05 4.78
CA VAL A 68 -5.36 -8.06 5.80
C VAL A 68 -4.43 -7.90 7.00
N GLY A 69 -4.94 -8.10 8.22
CA GLY A 69 -4.10 -8.19 9.42
C GLY A 69 -3.30 -9.49 9.46
N GLY A 70 -2.05 -9.43 9.92
CA GLY A 70 -1.17 -10.59 10.06
C GLY A 70 -1.58 -11.50 11.21
N ALA A 71 -1.21 -12.77 11.14
CA ALA A 71 -1.49 -13.72 12.22
C ALA A 71 -0.59 -13.50 13.44
N GLY A 72 -1.12 -13.72 14.64
CA GLY A 72 -0.35 -13.81 15.89
C GLY A 72 -0.41 -15.22 16.47
N THR A 73 0.74 -15.86 16.67
CA THR A 73 0.81 -17.23 17.19
C THR A 73 1.89 -17.36 18.27
N THR A 74 1.74 -18.32 19.19
CA THR A 74 2.76 -18.63 20.23
C THR A 74 3.23 -17.38 20.97
N GLY A 75 2.28 -16.61 21.52
CA GLY A 75 2.55 -15.34 22.21
C GLY A 75 2.98 -14.16 21.31
N GLY A 76 3.04 -14.34 19.99
CA GLY A 76 3.38 -13.29 19.03
C GLY A 76 2.22 -12.39 18.63
N TYR A 77 2.56 -11.26 18.01
CA TYR A 77 1.64 -10.20 17.59
C TYR A 77 1.66 -10.02 16.07
N GLY A 78 0.53 -10.26 15.41
CA GLY A 78 0.38 -9.98 13.99
C GLY A 78 0.41 -8.48 13.69
N GLY A 79 1.02 -8.12 12.56
CA GLY A 79 1.06 -6.75 12.05
C GLY A 79 -0.29 -6.32 11.47
N TYR A 80 -0.53 -5.01 11.39
CA TYR A 80 -1.80 -4.51 10.86
C TYR A 80 -1.77 -4.47 9.34
N GLY A 81 -2.88 -4.81 8.71
CA GLY A 81 -3.13 -4.47 7.33
C GLY A 81 -3.41 -2.97 7.19
N ARG A 82 -3.02 -2.37 6.07
CA ARG A 82 -3.15 -0.92 5.84
C ARG A 82 -4.30 -0.53 4.93
N TYR A 83 -4.43 0.76 4.65
CA TYR A 83 -5.55 1.30 3.89
C TYR A 83 -5.26 1.38 2.39
N ALA A 84 -6.31 1.19 1.60
CA ALA A 84 -6.32 1.42 0.16
C ALA A 84 -7.29 2.54 -0.21
N LEU A 85 -6.86 3.42 -1.10
CA LEU A 85 -7.57 4.65 -1.43
C LEU A 85 -7.58 4.89 -2.94
N ILE A 86 -8.77 5.14 -3.49
CA ILE A 86 -8.93 5.83 -4.77
C ILE A 86 -9.61 7.16 -4.48
N ARG A 87 -8.99 8.26 -4.89
CA ARG A 87 -9.53 9.61 -4.65
C ARG A 87 -9.40 10.50 -5.87
N SER A 88 -10.42 11.32 -6.08
CA SER A 88 -10.40 12.38 -7.07
C SER A 88 -10.91 13.72 -6.52
N TYR A 89 -10.23 14.80 -6.87
CA TYR A 89 -10.55 16.17 -6.44
C TYR A 89 -10.53 17.16 -7.60
N SER A 90 -11.33 18.23 -7.49
CA SER A 90 -11.17 19.46 -8.26
C SER A 90 -11.21 19.25 -9.78
N GLY A 91 -12.14 18.43 -10.27
CA GLY A 91 -12.26 18.08 -11.70
C GLY A 91 -11.30 16.99 -12.19
N GLY A 92 -10.52 16.37 -11.31
CA GLY A 92 -9.70 15.20 -11.65
C GLY A 92 -10.56 13.98 -12.00
N THR A 93 -9.99 13.01 -12.72
CA THR A 93 -10.70 11.80 -13.12
C THR A 93 -9.87 10.54 -12.89
N VAL A 94 -10.45 9.54 -12.21
CA VAL A 94 -9.93 8.17 -12.15
C VAL A 94 -10.96 7.24 -12.79
N THR A 95 -10.57 6.59 -13.88
CA THR A 95 -11.36 5.59 -14.62
C THR A 95 -10.67 4.23 -14.56
N GLY A 96 -11.23 3.31 -13.76
CA GLY A 96 -10.66 1.96 -13.61
C GLY A 96 -9.41 1.91 -12.72
N GLY A 97 -9.38 2.65 -11.62
CA GLY A 97 -8.29 2.54 -10.64
C GLY A 97 -8.34 1.21 -9.88
N THR A 98 -7.19 0.68 -9.45
CA THR A 98 -7.11 -0.42 -8.48
C THR A 98 -6.17 0.00 -7.36
N ALA A 99 -6.62 -0.11 -6.11
CA ALA A 99 -5.76 0.10 -4.95
C ALA A 99 -5.89 -1.07 -3.98
N THR A 100 -4.78 -1.75 -3.67
CA THR A 100 -4.75 -2.88 -2.75
C THR A 100 -3.70 -2.62 -1.68
N ALA A 101 -4.12 -2.49 -0.42
CA ALA A 101 -3.15 -2.27 0.65
C ALA A 101 -2.41 -3.57 0.98
N GLY A 102 -1.23 -3.42 1.55
CA GLY A 102 -0.39 -4.52 2.00
C GLY A 102 -0.96 -5.24 3.22
N VAL A 103 -0.67 -6.53 3.27
CA VAL A 103 -0.97 -7.42 4.40
C VAL A 103 0.02 -7.16 5.52
N GLY A 104 -0.43 -7.21 6.77
CA GLY A 104 0.46 -7.18 7.93
C GLY A 104 1.25 -8.49 8.09
N GLY A 105 2.49 -8.39 8.55
CA GLY A 105 3.35 -9.55 8.78
C GLY A 105 2.88 -10.42 9.95
N ALA A 106 3.28 -11.68 9.96
CA ALA A 106 2.96 -12.57 11.08
C ALA A 106 3.86 -12.30 12.29
N GLY A 107 3.32 -12.44 13.50
CA GLY A 107 4.08 -12.48 14.75
C GLY A 107 4.05 -13.89 15.34
N THR A 108 5.21 -14.48 15.60
CA THR A 108 5.33 -15.84 16.13
C THR A 108 6.37 -15.90 17.26
N ALA A 109 6.21 -16.84 18.20
CA ALA A 109 7.17 -17.08 19.29
C ALA A 109 7.58 -15.79 20.03
N GLY A 110 6.60 -15.00 20.48
CA GLY A 110 6.82 -13.71 21.14
C GLY A 110 7.23 -12.55 20.21
N GLY A 111 7.47 -12.80 18.93
CA GLY A 111 7.81 -11.78 17.93
C GLY A 111 6.61 -10.95 17.46
N ARG A 112 6.90 -9.85 16.77
CA ARG A 112 5.91 -8.90 16.24
C ARG A 112 6.04 -8.73 14.73
N GLY A 113 4.97 -9.02 14.00
CA GLY A 113 4.91 -8.75 12.57
C GLY A 113 4.85 -7.26 12.24
N GLY A 114 5.44 -6.89 11.10
CA GLY A 114 5.44 -5.54 10.58
C GLY A 114 4.11 -5.13 9.97
N TYR A 115 3.89 -3.82 9.87
CA TYR A 115 2.70 -3.28 9.20
C TYR A 115 2.75 -3.55 7.69
N GLY A 116 1.60 -3.82 7.07
CA GLY A 116 1.47 -3.72 5.62
C GLY A 116 1.59 -2.28 5.14
N GLY A 117 1.78 -2.08 3.84
CA GLY A 117 1.90 -0.79 3.17
C GLY A 117 0.56 -0.25 2.67
N SER A 118 0.48 1.05 2.42
CA SER A 118 -0.74 1.67 1.89
C SER A 118 -0.76 1.67 0.36
N ALA A 119 -1.95 1.72 -0.25
CA ALA A 119 -2.11 1.92 -1.69
C ALA A 119 -2.96 3.15 -1.98
N ASN A 120 -2.48 4.01 -2.90
CA ASN A 120 -3.16 5.26 -3.25
C ASN A 120 -3.18 5.50 -4.76
N VAL A 121 -4.37 5.70 -5.31
CA VAL A 121 -4.57 6.23 -6.67
C VAL A 121 -5.28 7.57 -6.55
N PHE A 122 -4.66 8.64 -7.05
CA PHE A 122 -5.07 10.00 -6.75
C PHE A 122 -5.00 10.92 -7.98
N ALA A 123 -6.16 11.45 -8.39
CA ALA A 123 -6.24 12.49 -9.40
C ALA A 123 -6.68 13.82 -8.78
N ASN A 124 -5.98 14.91 -9.06
CA ASN A 124 -6.34 16.23 -8.53
C ASN A 124 -6.14 17.34 -9.56
N GLY A 125 -7.17 18.16 -9.73
CA GLY A 125 -7.18 19.29 -10.65
C GLY A 125 -7.80 18.94 -12.01
N ALA A 126 -8.37 19.95 -12.66
CA ALA A 126 -9.00 19.80 -13.97
C ALA A 126 -7.99 19.29 -15.00
N GLY A 127 -8.42 18.35 -15.85
CA GLY A 127 -7.57 17.71 -16.85
C GLY A 127 -6.66 16.61 -16.29
N SER A 128 -6.54 16.46 -14.97
CA SER A 128 -5.80 15.32 -14.39
C SER A 128 -6.57 14.03 -14.61
N SER A 129 -5.92 13.02 -15.18
CA SER A 129 -6.57 11.75 -15.49
C SER A 129 -5.72 10.53 -15.14
N ILE A 130 -6.36 9.51 -14.58
CA ILE A 130 -5.79 8.18 -14.39
C ILE A 130 -6.73 7.16 -15.01
N THR A 131 -6.28 6.47 -16.05
CA THR A 131 -7.01 5.37 -16.67
C THR A 131 -6.28 4.05 -16.39
N ALA A 132 -6.94 3.06 -15.81
CA ALA A 132 -6.35 1.76 -15.51
C ALA A 132 -5.05 1.82 -14.66
N GLY A 133 -5.00 2.70 -13.66
CA GLY A 133 -3.87 2.80 -12.72
C GLY A 133 -3.99 1.82 -11.55
N SER A 134 -2.92 1.09 -11.24
CA SER A 134 -2.90 0.10 -10.14
C SER A 134 -1.85 0.43 -9.08
N ALA A 135 -2.23 0.51 -7.81
CA ALA A 135 -1.29 0.70 -6.69
C ALA A 135 -1.43 -0.45 -5.68
N THR A 136 -0.32 -1.09 -5.31
CA THR A 136 -0.29 -2.17 -4.31
C THR A 136 0.69 -1.87 -3.17
N GLY A 137 0.22 -1.75 -1.94
CA GLY A 137 1.12 -1.58 -0.79
C GLY A 137 1.93 -2.84 -0.52
N GLY A 138 3.17 -2.69 -0.05
CA GLY A 138 4.04 -3.82 0.28
C GLY A 138 3.59 -4.59 1.51
N VAL A 139 3.94 -5.86 1.64
CA VAL A 139 3.60 -6.70 2.79
C VAL A 139 4.53 -6.39 3.96
N GLY A 140 4.03 -6.43 5.20
CA GLY A 140 4.86 -6.34 6.39
C GLY A 140 5.69 -7.61 6.61
N GLY A 141 6.93 -7.46 7.05
CA GLY A 141 7.80 -8.60 7.37
C GLY A 141 7.36 -9.34 8.63
N ALA A 142 7.74 -10.59 8.77
CA ALA A 142 7.43 -11.40 9.94
C ALA A 142 8.31 -11.03 11.15
N GLY A 143 7.77 -11.21 12.36
CA GLY A 143 8.54 -11.18 13.60
C GLY A 143 8.55 -12.55 14.26
N SER A 144 9.71 -13.06 14.63
CA SER A 144 9.88 -14.37 15.26
C SER A 144 10.89 -14.34 16.40
N GLY A 145 10.64 -15.11 17.46
CA GLY A 145 11.59 -15.29 18.57
C GLY A 145 11.92 -13.97 19.28
N GLY A 146 10.91 -13.14 19.56
CA GLY A 146 11.11 -11.78 20.09
C GLY A 146 11.48 -10.72 19.04
N GLY A 147 11.81 -11.13 17.80
CA GLY A 147 12.12 -10.22 16.70
C GLY A 147 10.92 -9.40 16.19
N ILE A 148 11.23 -8.28 15.53
CA ILE A 148 10.26 -7.31 15.00
C ILE A 148 10.39 -7.21 13.48
N GLY A 149 9.36 -7.62 12.75
CA GLY A 149 9.31 -7.47 11.29
C GLY A 149 9.23 -6.02 10.84
N GLY A 150 9.88 -5.73 9.72
CA GLY A 150 9.87 -4.43 9.07
C GLY A 150 8.52 -4.11 8.43
N GLY A 151 8.20 -2.82 8.29
CA GLY A 151 6.99 -2.40 7.59
C GLY A 151 7.12 -2.57 6.08
N GLY A 152 6.06 -3.07 5.43
CA GLY A 152 5.85 -2.87 4.01
C GLY A 152 5.55 -1.40 3.71
N ASN A 153 5.95 -0.92 2.54
CA ASN A 153 5.84 0.50 2.20
C ASN A 153 4.78 0.77 1.14
N SER A 154 4.54 2.04 0.85
CA SER A 154 3.39 2.50 0.09
C SER A 154 3.62 2.39 -1.41
N ALA A 155 2.53 2.14 -2.13
CA ALA A 155 2.44 2.41 -3.56
C ALA A 155 1.52 3.58 -3.82
N ARG A 156 1.92 4.43 -4.76
CA ARG A 156 1.15 5.61 -5.13
C ARG A 156 1.20 5.91 -6.61
N ILE A 157 0.04 6.30 -7.14
CA ILE A 157 -0.10 6.90 -8.46
C ILE A 157 -0.81 8.25 -8.30
N ASN A 158 -0.17 9.30 -8.81
CA ASN A 158 -0.66 10.67 -8.79
C ASN A 158 -0.78 11.23 -10.21
N ALA A 159 -1.93 11.81 -10.52
CA ALA A 159 -2.13 12.70 -11.65
C ALA A 159 -2.49 14.10 -11.10
N ILE A 160 -1.62 15.08 -11.30
CA ILE A 160 -1.74 16.40 -10.67
C ILE A 160 -1.81 17.50 -11.74
N ALA A 161 -2.73 18.43 -11.56
CA ALA A 161 -2.88 19.67 -12.33
C ALA A 161 -2.79 19.49 -13.86
N GLY A 162 -3.48 18.49 -14.42
CA GLY A 162 -3.47 18.18 -15.86
C GLY A 162 -2.54 17.03 -16.25
N GLY A 163 -1.93 16.33 -15.29
CA GLY A 163 -1.13 15.14 -15.55
C GLY A 163 -1.97 13.93 -15.95
N THR A 164 -1.39 13.03 -16.74
CA THR A 164 -2.08 11.83 -17.22
C THR A 164 -1.31 10.56 -16.88
N VAL A 165 -2.00 9.55 -16.35
CA VAL A 165 -1.45 8.20 -16.14
C VAL A 165 -2.36 7.18 -16.81
N THR A 166 -1.79 6.29 -17.63
CA THR A 166 -2.55 5.24 -18.32
C THR A 166 -1.90 3.88 -18.13
N SER A 167 -2.70 2.86 -17.77
CA SER A 167 -2.31 1.44 -17.71
C SER A 167 -0.98 1.18 -16.97
N SER A 168 -0.74 1.91 -15.89
CA SER A 168 0.53 1.87 -15.14
C SER A 168 0.32 1.35 -13.73
N ALA A 169 1.34 0.70 -13.18
CA ALA A 169 1.25 0.03 -11.89
C ALA A 169 2.43 0.38 -10.97
N THR A 170 2.17 0.54 -9.67
CA THR A 170 3.22 0.66 -8.65
C THR A 170 2.98 -0.29 -7.49
N THR A 171 4.07 -0.85 -6.95
CA THR A 171 4.07 -1.73 -5.78
C THR A 171 5.09 -1.22 -4.77
N GLY A 172 4.68 -1.04 -3.51
CA GLY A 172 5.62 -0.74 -2.44
C GLY A 172 6.42 -1.99 -2.07
N GLY A 173 7.67 -1.81 -1.63
CA GLY A 173 8.51 -2.91 -1.18
C GLY A 173 7.98 -3.55 0.10
N ASN A 174 8.24 -4.85 0.26
CA ASN A 174 7.91 -5.59 1.46
C ASN A 174 8.87 -5.23 2.60
N GLY A 175 8.43 -5.34 3.84
CA GLY A 175 9.32 -5.28 4.99
C GLY A 175 10.14 -6.56 5.13
N GLY A 176 11.35 -6.46 5.67
CA GLY A 176 12.18 -7.61 5.99
C GLY A 176 11.78 -8.26 7.32
N ASP A 177 12.25 -9.48 7.57
CA ASP A 177 11.90 -10.21 8.79
C ASP A 177 12.76 -9.77 9.99
N GLY A 178 12.17 -9.78 11.18
CA GLY A 178 12.88 -9.67 12.45
C GLY A 178 12.94 -11.01 13.15
N ILE A 179 14.14 -11.52 13.38
CA ILE A 179 14.38 -12.88 13.87
C ILE A 179 15.21 -12.82 15.15
N THR A 180 14.79 -13.54 16.20
CA THR A 180 15.55 -13.68 17.46
C THR A 180 16.00 -12.33 18.02
N ASP A 181 15.05 -11.50 18.43
CA ASP A 181 15.25 -10.12 18.89
C ASP A 181 15.85 -9.13 17.85
N GLY A 182 16.05 -9.57 16.60
CA GLY A 182 16.43 -8.72 15.48
C GLY A 182 15.27 -7.91 14.88
N ILE A 183 15.61 -6.87 14.12
CA ILE A 183 14.64 -5.96 13.50
C ILE A 183 14.75 -6.02 11.97
N GLY A 184 13.64 -6.29 11.29
CA GLY A 184 13.57 -6.21 9.84
C GLY A 184 13.57 -4.77 9.32
N GLY A 185 14.23 -4.53 8.20
CA GLY A 185 14.24 -3.26 7.49
C GLY A 185 12.90 -2.96 6.83
N THR A 186 12.59 -1.68 6.63
CA THR A 186 11.36 -1.30 5.92
C THR A 186 11.52 -1.49 4.42
N GLY A 187 10.44 -1.85 3.72
CA GLY A 187 10.41 -1.79 2.26
C GLY A 187 10.56 -0.36 1.73
N GLY A 188 10.89 -0.24 0.45
CA GLY A 188 10.99 1.02 -0.27
C GLY A 188 9.65 1.49 -0.83
N GLU A 189 9.43 2.80 -0.90
CA GLU A 189 8.22 3.35 -1.50
C GLU A 189 8.23 3.21 -3.04
N SER A 190 7.07 3.16 -3.68
CA SER A 190 6.98 3.35 -5.13
C SER A 190 5.94 4.39 -5.50
N VAL A 191 6.40 5.51 -6.07
CA VAL A 191 5.55 6.65 -6.40
C VAL A 191 5.66 7.03 -7.88
N PHE A 192 4.53 6.96 -8.57
CA PHE A 192 4.39 7.54 -9.90
C PHE A 192 3.64 8.86 -9.81
N THR A 193 4.22 9.93 -10.36
CA THR A 193 3.62 11.25 -10.39
C THR A 193 3.70 11.85 -11.79
N ALA A 194 2.54 11.99 -12.44
CA ALA A 194 2.38 12.81 -13.63
C ALA A 194 1.97 14.23 -13.19
N ASN A 195 2.87 15.19 -13.40
CA ASN A 195 2.58 16.62 -13.18
C ASN A 195 1.83 17.22 -14.37
N THR A 196 1.49 18.52 -14.29
CA THR A 196 0.84 19.27 -15.38
C THR A 196 1.44 18.93 -16.73
N GLY A 197 0.65 18.43 -17.69
CA GLY A 197 1.12 18.10 -19.03
C GLY A 197 2.11 16.93 -19.15
N GLY A 198 2.52 16.32 -18.03
CA GLY A 198 3.29 15.09 -18.00
C GLY A 198 2.40 13.87 -18.21
N THR A 199 2.93 12.86 -18.91
CA THR A 199 2.21 11.60 -19.18
C THR A 199 3.05 10.38 -18.79
N ILE A 200 2.44 9.45 -18.05
CA ILE A 200 2.98 8.13 -17.76
C ILE A 200 2.08 7.08 -18.40
N THR A 201 2.64 6.20 -19.23
CA THR A 201 1.89 5.16 -19.92
C THR A 201 2.58 3.81 -19.78
N THR A 202 1.83 2.76 -19.45
CA THR A 202 2.31 1.36 -19.40
C THR A 202 3.58 1.14 -18.59
N SER A 203 3.82 1.94 -17.55
CA SER A 203 5.03 1.87 -16.73
C SER A 203 4.77 1.07 -15.45
N THR A 204 5.83 0.48 -14.89
CA THR A 204 5.78 -0.32 -13.65
C THR A 204 6.83 0.13 -12.65
N GLY A 205 6.45 0.30 -11.39
CA GLY A 205 7.35 0.64 -10.29
C GLY A 205 7.26 -0.40 -9.16
N THR A 206 8.41 -0.80 -8.62
CA THR A 206 8.47 -1.69 -7.44
C THR A 206 9.52 -1.19 -6.47
N GLY A 207 9.11 -0.76 -5.28
CA GLY A 207 10.04 -0.42 -4.20
C GLY A 207 10.85 -1.65 -3.77
N GLY A 208 12.09 -1.44 -3.34
CA GLY A 208 12.95 -2.54 -2.90
C GLY A 208 12.43 -3.16 -1.61
N ASP A 209 12.62 -4.45 -1.42
CA ASP A 209 12.27 -5.10 -0.15
C ASP A 209 13.26 -4.69 0.96
N GLY A 210 12.80 -4.64 2.20
CA GLY A 210 13.66 -4.49 3.37
C GLY A 210 14.46 -5.77 3.62
N GLY A 211 15.68 -5.61 4.12
CA GLY A 211 16.52 -6.72 4.58
C GLY A 211 16.04 -7.25 5.93
N SER A 212 16.37 -8.50 6.23
CA SER A 212 16.07 -9.12 7.52
C SER A 212 17.12 -8.73 8.57
N GLY A 213 16.71 -8.64 9.84
CA GLY A 213 17.60 -8.52 10.99
C GLY A 213 17.50 -9.74 11.88
N THR A 214 18.62 -10.37 12.20
CA THR A 214 18.70 -11.54 13.09
C THR A 214 19.53 -11.23 14.31
N GLY A 215 19.08 -11.58 15.51
CA GLY A 215 19.85 -11.36 16.73
C GLY A 215 19.69 -9.97 17.34
N ALA A 216 19.93 -9.88 18.64
CA ALA A 216 19.78 -8.64 19.39
C ALA A 216 20.73 -7.54 18.88
N GLY A 217 20.19 -6.35 18.60
CA GLY A 217 20.94 -5.19 18.12
C GLY A 217 21.13 -5.13 16.60
N ASN A 218 20.70 -6.16 15.86
CA ASN A 218 20.83 -6.21 14.41
C ASN A 218 19.56 -5.72 13.72
N THR A 219 19.73 -4.83 12.75
CA THR A 219 18.64 -4.26 11.96
C THR A 219 18.92 -4.43 10.48
N GLY A 220 18.01 -5.07 9.75
CA GLY A 220 18.09 -5.18 8.30
C GLY A 220 18.02 -3.81 7.62
N GLY A 221 18.70 -3.66 6.49
CA GLY A 221 18.70 -2.44 5.69
C GLY A 221 17.32 -2.15 5.09
N ASN A 222 17.03 -0.88 4.85
CA ASN A 222 15.80 -0.50 4.18
C ASN A 222 15.90 -0.73 2.67
N GLY A 223 14.76 -1.04 2.05
CA GLY A 223 14.62 -1.05 0.60
C GLY A 223 14.62 0.36 0.00
N GLY A 224 15.20 0.50 -1.18
CA GLY A 224 15.27 1.72 -1.96
C GLY A 224 13.93 2.06 -2.64
N ALA A 225 13.70 3.34 -2.92
CA ALA A 225 12.48 3.79 -3.57
C ALA A 225 12.46 3.48 -5.08
N ALA A 226 11.25 3.39 -5.64
CA ALA A 226 11.00 3.29 -7.08
C ALA A 226 10.07 4.42 -7.53
N ASP A 227 10.67 5.59 -7.75
CA ASP A 227 9.96 6.81 -8.06
C ASP A 227 10.09 7.21 -9.53
N LEU A 228 8.96 7.59 -10.12
CA LEU A 228 8.87 8.16 -11.46
C LEU A 228 8.08 9.45 -11.39
N THR A 229 8.75 10.58 -11.59
CA THR A 229 8.10 11.88 -11.71
C THR A 229 8.27 12.42 -13.12
N VAL A 230 7.16 12.72 -13.80
CA VAL A 230 7.16 13.20 -15.18
C VAL A 230 6.71 14.67 -15.22
N PRO A 231 7.62 15.61 -15.55
CA PRO A 231 7.29 17.02 -15.73
C PRO A 231 6.71 17.31 -17.14
N PRO A 232 6.06 18.46 -17.35
CA PRO A 232 5.66 18.90 -18.68
C PRO A 232 6.87 19.14 -19.60
N PRO A 233 6.75 18.90 -20.91
CA PRO A 233 5.67 18.18 -21.63
C PRO A 233 6.01 16.69 -21.82
N ALA A 234 6.77 16.08 -20.91
CA ALA A 234 7.38 14.78 -21.13
C ALA A 234 6.33 13.65 -21.13
N VAL A 235 6.57 12.67 -21.99
CA VAL A 235 5.83 11.42 -22.04
C VAL A 235 6.80 10.29 -21.73
N VAL A 236 6.48 9.49 -20.72
CA VAL A 236 7.23 8.28 -20.37
C VAL A 236 6.34 7.08 -20.63
N THR A 237 6.79 6.20 -21.52
CA THR A 237 6.08 4.97 -21.88
C THR A 237 6.94 3.76 -21.56
N GLY A 238 6.39 2.79 -20.83
CA GLY A 238 7.04 1.49 -20.61
C GLY A 238 8.25 1.54 -19.66
N ALA A 239 8.33 2.54 -18.78
CA ALA A 239 9.42 2.59 -17.81
C ALA A 239 9.26 1.49 -16.77
N VAL A 240 10.37 0.86 -16.40
CA VAL A 240 10.47 -0.10 -15.30
C VAL A 240 11.40 0.49 -14.24
N VAL A 241 10.86 0.82 -13.08
CA VAL A 241 11.61 1.43 -11.96
C VAL A 241 11.64 0.45 -10.80
N ILE A 242 12.84 0.06 -10.35
CA ILE A 242 13.01 -0.95 -9.30
C ILE A 242 13.92 -0.38 -8.21
N GLY A 243 13.43 -0.40 -6.98
CA GLY A 243 14.20 -0.02 -5.79
C GLY A 243 15.19 -1.11 -5.39
N THR A 244 16.34 -0.71 -4.87
CA THR A 244 17.38 -1.64 -4.40
C THR A 244 16.92 -2.37 -3.13
N PRO A 245 17.05 -3.70 -3.02
CA PRO A 245 16.78 -4.39 -1.77
C PRO A 245 17.69 -3.94 -0.63
N GLY A 246 17.16 -3.94 0.59
CA GLY A 246 17.91 -3.72 1.80
C GLY A 246 18.81 -4.90 2.15
N ALA A 247 19.96 -4.64 2.79
CA ALA A 247 20.90 -5.67 3.20
C ALA A 247 20.38 -6.47 4.40
N ASN A 248 20.54 -7.79 4.39
CA ASN A 248 20.32 -8.59 5.60
C ASN A 248 21.45 -8.35 6.61
N VAL A 249 21.10 -8.33 7.90
CA VAL A 249 22.07 -8.23 9.00
C VAL A 249 21.90 -9.44 9.93
N PRO A 250 22.86 -10.36 9.96
CA PRO A 250 22.80 -11.60 10.75
C PRO A 250 23.22 -11.43 12.21
#